data_AF-A0A1E7IS54-F1
#
_entry.id   AF-A0A1E7IS54-F1
#
_cell.length_a   1.000
_cell.length_b   1.000
_cell.length_c   1.000
_cell.angle_alpha   90.00
_cell.angle_beta   90.00
_cell.angle_gamma   90.00
#
_symmetry.space_group_name_H-M   'P 1'
#
loop_
_entity.id
_entity.type
_entity.pdbx_description
1 polymer ?
#
loop_
_entity_poly.entity_id
_entity_poly.type
_entity_poly.pdbx_seq_one_letter_code
_entity_poly.pdbx_strand_id
1 'polypeptide(L)' 'MKRYELFCRKLILERHYTSSSFITSASDNGIEGGYNVPANDLSFNFFAKALISHVGAFV' A
#
# COMPACT_ATOMS: atom_id res chain seq x y z
N MET A 1 9.14 -1.78 11.00
CA MET A 1 8.53 -1.89 9.65
C MET A 1 8.40 -3.31 9.13
N LYS A 2 9.45 -4.15 9.22
CA LYS A 2 9.46 -5.46 8.55
C LYS A 2 8.26 -6.39 8.86
N ARG A 3 7.79 -6.43 10.10
CA ARG A 3 6.62 -7.24 10.50
C ARG A 3 5.35 -6.86 9.72
N TYR A 4 5.07 -5.57 9.58
CA TYR A 4 3.88 -5.08 8.89
C TYR A 4 4.02 -5.16 7.37
N GLU A 5 5.23 -5.01 6.83
CA GLU A 5 5.51 -5.32 5.41
C GLU A 5 5.16 -6.78 5.08
N LEU A 6 5.62 -7.73 5.89
CA LEU A 6 5.32 -9.15 5.71
C LEU A 6 3.81 -9.43 5.85
N PHE A 7 3.14 -8.78 6.79
CA PHE A 7 1.69 -8.90 6.95
C PHE A 7 0.93 -8.43 5.70
N CYS A 8 1.22 -7.24 5.18
CA CYS A 8 0.58 -6.71 3.98
C CYS A 8 0.81 -7.62 2.75
N ARG A 9 2.01 -8.17 2.60
CA ARG A 9 2.29 -9.15 1.53
C ARG A 9 1.54 -10.46 1.72
N LYS A 10 1.43 -10.92 2.96
CA LYS A 10 0.68 -12.14 3.30
C LYS A 10 -0.80 -12.01 2.94
N LEU A 11 -1.43 -10.87 3.19
CA LEU A 11 -2.82 -10.60 2.80
C LEU A 11 -3.09 -10.82 1.30
N ILE A 12 -2.12 -10.44 0.46
CA ILE A 12 -2.21 -10.62 -1.00
C ILE A 12 -1.91 -12.08 -1.38
N LEU A 13 -0.84 -12.66 -0.83
CA LEU A 13 -0.43 -14.04 -1.14
C LEU A 13 -1.48 -15.08 -0.76
N GLU A 14 -2.19 -14.87 0.36
CA GLU A 14 -3.30 -15.72 0.81
C GLU A 14 -4.61 -15.43 0.07
N ARG A 15 -4.58 -14.53 -0.93
CA ARG A 15 -5.72 -14.16 -1.79
C ARG A 15 -6.92 -13.61 -1.01
N HIS A 16 -6.70 -13.09 0.19
CA HIS A 16 -7.72 -12.36 0.94
C HIS A 16 -7.94 -10.95 0.37
N TYR A 17 -6.91 -10.38 -0.26
CA TYR A 17 -6.94 -9.06 -0.87
C TYR A 17 -6.22 -9.04 -2.22
N THR A 18 -6.71 -8.22 -3.16
CA THR A 18 -6.07 -8.04 -4.48
C THR A 18 -4.82 -7.15 -4.42
N SER A 19 -4.79 -6.17 -3.52
CA SER A 19 -3.68 -5.24 -3.32
C SER A 19 -3.71 -4.66 -1.90
N SER A 20 -2.58 -4.13 -1.43
CA SER A 20 -2.47 -3.45 -0.14
C SER A 20 -1.42 -2.34 -0.19
N SER A 21 -1.58 -1.31 0.64
CA SER A 21 -0.57 -0.26 0.85
C SER A 21 -0.16 -0.18 2.31
N PHE A 22 1.12 0.06 2.59
CA PHE A 22 1.61 0.32 3.94
C PHE A 22 2.41 1.62 4.00
N ILE A 23 1.76 2.66 4.52
CA ILE A 23 2.32 4.00 4.71
C ILE A 23 2.57 4.26 6.19
N THR A 24 3.66 4.97 6.49
CA THR A 24 3.91 5.51 7.82
C THR A 24 4.31 6.97 7.69
N SER A 25 3.85 7.83 8.59
CA SER A 25 4.29 9.22 8.64
C SER A 25 5.82 9.31 8.75
N ALA A 26 6.42 10.25 8.04
CA ALA A 26 7.84 10.54 8.16
C ALA A 26 8.11 11.32 9.46
N SER A 27 9.21 11.02 10.13
CA SER A 27 9.55 11.62 11.43
C SER A 27 9.94 13.09 11.35
N ASP A 28 10.46 13.51 10.20
CA ASP A 28 11.02 14.83 9.91
C ASP A 28 10.00 15.77 9.24
N ASN A 29 9.27 15.29 8.23
CA ASN A 29 8.35 16.12 7.43
C ASN A 29 6.93 15.54 7.32
N GLY A 30 6.53 14.69 8.27
CA GLY A 30 5.21 14.03 8.25
C GLY A 30 4.01 14.97 8.25
N ILE A 31 4.10 16.10 8.95
CA ILE A 31 3.04 17.13 9.00
C ILE A 31 2.85 17.81 7.63
N GLU A 32 3.91 17.87 6.82
CA GLU A 32 3.87 18.44 5.46
C GLU A 32 3.43 17.40 4.41
N GLY A 33 3.03 16.20 4.84
CA GLY A 33 2.60 15.11 3.97
C GLY A 33 3.73 14.14 3.59
N GLY A 34 4.89 14.23 4.23
CA GLY A 34 5.96 13.25 4.08
C GLY A 34 5.56 11.89 4.64
N TYR A 35 5.79 10.82 3.87
CA TYR A 35 5.53 9.45 4.32
C TYR A 35 6.58 8.49 3.78
N ASN A 36 6.75 7.39 4.52
CA ASN A 36 7.62 6.28 4.15
C ASN A 36 6.79 5.08 3.72
N VAL A 37 7.34 4.34 2.77
CA VAL A 37 6.84 3.04 2.31
C VAL A 37 8.00 2.04 2.34
N PRO A 38 7.80 0.81 2.83
CA PRO A 38 8.90 -0.15 2.95
C PRO A 38 9.26 -0.84 1.63
N ALA A 39 8.37 -0.79 0.63
CA ALA A 39 8.58 -1.40 -0.68
C ALA A 39 7.64 -0.78 -1.74
N ASN A 40 8.06 -0.81 -3.01
CA ASN A 40 7.31 -0.19 -4.12
C ASN A 40 5.94 -0.84 -4.35
N ASP A 41 5.83 -2.15 -4.18
CA ASP A 41 4.59 -2.92 -4.29
C ASP A 41 3.57 -2.58 -3.19
N LEU A 42 4.03 -2.00 -2.08
CA LEU A 42 3.20 -1.54 -0.97
C LEU A 42 2.98 -0.01 -0.98
N SER A 43 3.34 0.66 -2.09
CA SER A 43 3.13 2.10 -2.23
C SER A 43 1.66 2.45 -2.42
N PHE A 44 1.27 3.65 -1.96
CA PHE A 44 -0.08 4.17 -2.20
C PHE A 44 -0.40 4.29 -3.70
N ASN A 45 0.58 4.68 -4.52
CA ASN A 45 0.39 4.78 -5.97
C ASN A 45 -0.01 3.44 -6.61
N PHE A 46 0.66 2.35 -6.22
CA PHE A 46 0.35 1.01 -6.73
C PHE A 46 -1.05 0.56 -6.29
N PHE A 47 -1.39 0.77 -5.02
CA PHE A 47 -2.71 0.48 -4.48
C PHE A 47 -3.82 1.27 -5.19
N ALA A 48 -3.65 2.58 -5.37
CA ALA A 48 -4.63 3.43 -6.04
C ALA A 48 -4.86 3.00 -7.49
N LYS A 49 -3.79 2.66 -8.24
CA LYS A 49 -3.91 2.11 -9.59
C LYS A 49 -4.70 0.79 -9.60
N ALA A 50 -4.42 -0.12 -8.68
CA ALA A 50 -5.14 -1.38 -8.56
C ALA A 50 -6.63 -1.15 -8.24
N LEU A 51 -6.94 -0.21 -7.35
CA LEU A 51 -8.31 0.17 -6.99
C LEU A 51 -9.06 0.77 -8.19
N ILE A 52 -8.47 1.77 -8.85
CA ILE A 52 -9.07 2.43 -10.02
C ILE A 52 -9.29 1.41 -11.15
N SER A 53 -8.30 0.55 -11.42
CA SER A 53 -8.43 -0.51 -12.42
C SER A 53 -9.54 -1.50 -12.06
N HIS A 54 -9.70 -1.83 -10.78
CA HIS A 54 -10.76 -2.72 -10.34
C HIS A 54 -12.14 -2.06 -10.53
N VAL A 55 -12.32 -0.83 -10.04
CA VAL A 55 -13.59 -0.10 -10.19
C VAL A 55 -13.94 0.14 -11.66
N GLY A 56 -12.96 0.58 -12.47
CA GLY A 56 -13.16 0.88 -13.89
C GLY A 56 -13.45 -0.35 -14.76
N ALA A 57 -13.14 -1.56 -14.30
CA ALA A 57 -13.49 -2.79 -15.02
C ALA A 57 -14.98 -3.16 -14.90
N PHE A 58 -15.71 -2.54 -13.96
CA PHE A 58 -17.13 -2.79 -13.72
C PHE A 58 -18.04 -1.59 -14.07
N VAL A 59 -17.49 -0.54 -14.67
CA VAL A 59 -18.21 0.61 -15.22
C VAL A 59 -18.39 0.46 -16.72
#